data_AF-A0A3D0L844-F1
#
_entry.id   AF-A0A3D0L844-F1
#
_cell.length_a   1.000
_cell.length_b   1.000
_cell.length_c   1.000
_cell.angle_alpha   90.00
_cell.angle_beta   90.00
_cell.angle_gamma   90.00
#
_symmetry.space_group_name_H-M   'P 1'
#
loop_
_entity.id
_entity.type
_entity.pdbx_description
1 polymer ?
#
loop_
_entity_poly.entity_id
_entity_poly.type
_entity_poly.pdbx_seq_one_letter_code
_entity_poly.pdbx_strand_id
1 'polypeptide(L)'
;MKIGKTSLLKKVLAAFACAFAFACAAFADYNAAGIPDSTEVRLQIVDSWLKAPLSELKGRQSQVFDCAGGPVQVRGERDGRSFAIIVTPQSFTKVSRIHGDSVEVVDEPSFSSKSCGAWVLYRDSATGKAERIVIRFTQNPEVYLQLYPYGNKTLADIIVYGSYVSRGVPLGIPFENLYTTSLQSIQSMSRRSLAWASVIPEAGQYEEIRAMIQAIRKRLPQVVYAEDAAYNENGDLYAISTGKPYNQQEIDESLNYYMKQDQSEEPDLYSITVGAPGFVKWIVDGIFRGYTGKNTRLSELIQPTVQEDALSKRGVMAQKWNLTLNLDWNRHLAEKAVSMRSVKGTYNFSTGGVDVTENSFVSVLTDDGRIVPALGYLKNIGYQAESLMAQFYILAINEPSWFYIGAIRHSSSSKPDESVFDGNAAFFPYFRSDGRFDCVVFQNGREITLAQFIKNNPGAYVHLERIKSSLIYDLQ
;
A
#
# COMPACT_ATOMS: atom_id res chain seq x y z
N MET A 1 -3.07 76.25 14.14
CA MET A 1 -2.23 75.45 13.23
C MET A 1 -2.70 73.99 13.28
N LYS A 2 -3.65 73.60 12.42
CA LYS A 2 -4.21 72.23 12.35
C LYS A 2 -3.70 71.58 11.06
N ILE A 3 -2.60 70.85 11.18
CA ILE A 3 -2.02 69.94 10.17
C ILE A 3 -1.75 68.65 10.97
N GLY A 4 -2.08 67.42 10.59
CA GLY A 4 -2.74 66.85 9.43
C GLY A 4 -2.94 65.36 9.75
N LYS A 5 -3.91 65.02 10.59
CA LYS A 5 -4.19 63.61 10.98
C LYS A 5 -4.81 62.79 9.84
N THR A 6 -5.35 63.43 8.80
CA THR A 6 -5.94 62.78 7.62
C THR A 6 -4.92 62.21 6.63
N SER A 7 -3.66 62.65 6.68
CA SER A 7 -2.58 62.15 5.80
C SER A 7 -2.07 60.77 6.23
N LEU A 8 -1.95 60.54 7.54
CA LEU A 8 -1.42 59.28 8.09
C LEU A 8 -2.42 58.12 7.91
N LEU A 9 -3.72 58.39 8.09
CA LEU A 9 -4.75 57.36 7.94
C LEU A 9 -4.88 56.88 6.49
N LYS A 10 -4.75 57.78 5.51
CA LYS A 10 -4.76 57.41 4.07
C LYS A 10 -3.51 56.61 3.67
N LYS A 11 -2.34 56.90 4.26
CA LYS A 11 -1.11 56.12 4.01
C LYS A 11 -1.15 54.74 4.65
N VAL A 12 -1.76 54.59 5.83
CA VAL A 12 -1.94 53.28 6.49
C VAL A 12 -3.00 52.43 5.75
N LEU A 13 -4.10 53.04 5.28
CA LEU A 13 -5.10 52.33 4.46
C LEU A 13 -4.56 51.95 3.06
N ALA A 14 -3.74 52.79 2.43
CA ALA A 14 -3.08 52.44 1.18
C ALA A 14 -2.01 51.34 1.36
N ALA A 15 -1.28 51.34 2.49
CA ALA A 15 -0.34 50.27 2.83
C ALA A 15 -1.06 48.95 3.16
N PHE A 16 -2.23 48.99 3.82
CA PHE A 16 -3.06 47.80 4.02
C PHE A 16 -3.71 47.31 2.72
N ALA A 17 -4.12 48.20 1.82
CA ALA A 17 -4.65 47.82 0.51
C ALA A 17 -3.55 47.22 -0.40
N CYS A 18 -2.32 47.74 -0.36
CA CYS A 18 -1.18 47.14 -1.08
C CYS A 18 -0.68 45.84 -0.42
N ALA A 19 -0.74 45.72 0.91
CA ALA A 19 -0.40 44.48 1.60
C ALA A 19 -1.46 43.37 1.41
N PHE A 20 -2.73 43.74 1.23
CA PHE A 20 -3.79 42.78 0.88
C PHE A 20 -3.79 42.44 -0.63
N ALA A 21 -3.39 43.38 -1.50
CA ALA A 21 -3.21 43.11 -2.93
C ALA A 21 -1.99 42.22 -3.24
N PHE A 22 -1.00 42.16 -2.34
CA PHE A 22 0.14 41.22 -2.43
C PHE A 22 -0.04 39.94 -1.59
N ALA A 23 -1.18 39.77 -0.92
CA ALA A 23 -1.57 38.52 -0.27
C ALA A 23 -2.47 37.64 -1.16
N CYS A 24 -2.72 38.03 -2.41
CA CYS A 24 -2.99 37.08 -3.48
C CYS A 24 -1.65 36.47 -3.92
N ALA A 25 -1.01 35.72 -3.00
CA ALA A 25 -0.11 34.68 -3.45
C ALA A 25 -0.92 33.84 -4.44
N ALA A 26 -0.41 33.73 -5.67
CA ALA A 26 -0.93 32.82 -6.66
C ALA A 26 -0.95 31.43 -6.02
N PHE A 27 -2.08 31.06 -5.42
CA PHE A 27 -2.41 29.68 -5.19
C PHE A 27 -2.55 29.12 -6.59
N ALA A 28 -1.47 28.51 -7.06
CA ALA A 28 -1.54 27.51 -8.11
C ALA A 28 -2.82 26.69 -7.92
N ASP A 29 -3.58 26.43 -9.00
CA ASP A 29 -4.83 25.66 -8.99
C ASP A 29 -4.58 24.18 -8.62
N TYR A 30 -4.07 23.98 -7.42
CA TYR A 30 -4.13 22.75 -6.68
C TYR A 30 -5.50 22.71 -6.04
N ASN A 31 -6.19 21.57 -6.12
CA ASN A 31 -7.37 21.39 -5.30
C ASN A 31 -6.98 21.42 -3.80
N ALA A 32 -7.97 21.45 -2.90
CA ALA A 32 -7.72 21.48 -1.45
C ALA A 32 -6.85 20.32 -0.91
N ALA A 33 -6.61 19.28 -1.72
CA ALA A 33 -5.75 18.14 -1.42
C ALA A 33 -4.34 18.24 -2.05
N GLY A 34 -3.96 19.38 -2.64
CA GLY A 34 -2.62 19.56 -3.23
C GLY A 34 -2.43 18.85 -4.58
N ILE A 35 -3.52 18.48 -5.26
CA ILE A 35 -3.46 17.75 -6.55
C ILE A 35 -3.57 18.76 -7.70
N PRO A 36 -2.65 18.74 -8.70
CA PRO A 36 -2.75 19.60 -9.87
C PRO A 36 -4.05 19.35 -10.63
N ASP A 37 -4.80 20.41 -10.98
CA ASP A 37 -6.01 20.29 -11.80
C ASP A 37 -5.83 21.02 -13.14
N SER A 38 -6.02 20.29 -14.24
CA SER A 38 -5.90 20.85 -15.60
C SER A 38 -7.19 21.51 -16.12
N THR A 39 -8.15 21.85 -15.26
CA THR A 39 -9.44 22.45 -15.65
C THR A 39 -9.29 23.70 -16.51
N GLU A 40 -8.39 24.62 -16.16
CA GLU A 40 -8.12 25.84 -16.93
C GLU A 40 -7.71 25.51 -18.38
N VAL A 41 -6.77 24.57 -18.55
CA VAL A 41 -6.31 24.12 -19.86
C VAL A 41 -7.45 23.41 -20.61
N ARG A 42 -8.20 22.53 -19.93
CA ARG A 42 -9.33 21.81 -20.52
C ARG A 42 -10.42 22.74 -21.06
N LEU A 43 -10.67 23.87 -20.40
CA LEU A 43 -11.58 24.92 -20.88
C LEU A 43 -11.09 25.53 -22.20
N GLN A 44 -9.78 25.78 -22.33
CA GLN A 44 -9.18 26.35 -23.54
C GLN A 44 -9.17 25.36 -24.72
N ILE A 45 -9.03 24.06 -24.45
CA ILE A 45 -8.88 23.02 -25.49
C ILE A 45 -10.16 22.26 -25.81
N VAL A 46 -11.31 22.61 -25.21
CA VAL A 46 -12.54 21.81 -25.30
C VAL A 46 -12.97 21.57 -26.75
N ASP A 47 -12.99 22.62 -27.57
CA ASP A 47 -13.42 22.52 -28.98
C ASP A 47 -12.28 22.04 -29.88
N SER A 48 -11.05 22.46 -29.60
CA SER A 48 -9.89 22.17 -30.46
C SER A 48 -9.30 20.78 -30.26
N TRP A 49 -9.51 20.15 -29.10
CA TRP A 49 -9.02 18.80 -28.77
C TRP A 49 -10.15 17.87 -28.33
N LEU A 50 -10.88 18.21 -27.27
CA LEU A 50 -11.76 17.25 -26.59
C LEU A 50 -12.98 16.85 -27.44
N LYS A 51 -13.57 17.82 -28.15
CA LYS A 51 -14.71 17.63 -29.07
C LYS A 51 -14.32 17.49 -30.54
N ALA A 52 -13.09 17.84 -30.92
CA ALA A 52 -12.63 17.81 -32.30
C ALA A 52 -12.77 16.40 -32.94
N PRO A 53 -13.04 16.29 -34.24
CA PRO A 53 -13.03 15.00 -34.94
C PRO A 53 -11.68 14.27 -34.83
N LEU A 54 -11.69 12.94 -34.66
CA LEU A 54 -10.43 12.18 -34.54
C LEU A 54 -9.53 12.27 -35.77
N SER A 55 -10.10 12.56 -36.95
CA SER A 55 -9.34 12.82 -38.18
C SER A 55 -8.40 14.03 -38.06
N GLU A 56 -8.77 15.03 -37.27
CA GLU A 56 -7.98 16.26 -37.06
C GLU A 56 -6.94 16.11 -35.94
N LEU A 57 -7.11 15.13 -35.05
CA LEU A 57 -6.20 14.87 -33.93
C LEU A 57 -5.08 13.91 -34.31
N LYS A 58 -5.29 13.04 -35.31
CA LYS A 58 -4.28 12.10 -35.79
C LYS A 58 -3.09 12.87 -36.37
N GLY A 59 -1.91 12.65 -35.80
CA GLY A 59 -0.67 13.33 -36.22
C GLY A 59 -0.52 14.76 -35.71
N ARG A 60 -1.46 15.24 -34.88
CA ARG A 60 -1.35 16.55 -34.24
C ARG A 60 -0.20 16.55 -33.22
N GLN A 61 0.65 17.57 -33.31
CA GLN A 61 1.76 17.74 -32.38
C GLN A 61 1.26 18.07 -30.97
N SER A 62 2.01 17.62 -29.96
CA SER A 62 1.73 17.97 -28.56
C SER A 62 1.84 19.48 -28.35
N GLN A 63 0.98 20.02 -27.49
CA GLN A 63 0.99 21.43 -27.11
C GLN A 63 1.24 21.55 -25.61
N VAL A 64 2.01 22.54 -25.20
CA VAL A 64 2.26 22.85 -23.78
C VAL A 64 1.60 24.19 -23.47
N PHE A 65 0.86 24.23 -22.37
CA PHE A 65 0.17 25.40 -21.86
C PHE A 65 0.75 25.74 -20.51
N ASP A 66 1.07 27.01 -20.30
CA ASP A 66 1.44 27.52 -18.98
C ASP A 66 0.16 27.87 -18.21
N CYS A 67 0.02 27.33 -17.01
CA CYS A 67 -1.08 27.65 -16.11
C CYS A 67 -0.54 27.90 -14.68
N ALA A 68 -1.42 28.36 -13.78
CA ALA A 68 -1.01 28.67 -12.41
C ALA A 68 -0.37 27.46 -11.68
N GLY A 69 -0.78 26.23 -12.03
CA GLY A 69 -0.24 24.96 -11.51
C GLY A 69 1.07 24.48 -12.15
N GLY A 70 1.66 25.26 -13.05
CA GLY A 70 2.85 24.89 -13.83
C GLY A 70 2.50 24.43 -15.25
N PRO A 71 3.50 24.01 -16.05
CA PRO A 71 3.27 23.61 -17.43
C PRO A 71 2.38 22.36 -17.53
N VAL A 72 1.45 22.34 -18.47
CA VAL A 72 0.56 21.21 -18.76
C VAL A 72 0.67 20.87 -20.24
N GLN A 73 0.93 19.59 -20.55
CA GLN A 73 0.97 19.11 -21.92
C GLN A 73 -0.35 18.48 -22.32
N VAL A 74 -0.79 18.79 -23.53
CA VAL A 74 -1.92 18.17 -24.24
C VAL A 74 -1.40 17.42 -25.44
N ARG A 75 -1.77 16.15 -25.58
CA ARG A 75 -1.40 15.33 -26.74
C ARG A 75 -2.41 14.21 -27.02
N GLY A 76 -2.36 13.68 -28.23
CA GLY A 76 -3.14 12.52 -28.64
C GLY A 76 -2.26 11.29 -28.86
N GLU A 77 -2.67 10.14 -28.35
CA GLU A 77 -1.98 8.86 -28.53
C GLU A 77 -2.98 7.78 -28.94
N ARG A 78 -2.53 6.80 -29.74
CA ARG A 78 -3.33 5.60 -30.01
C ARG A 78 -3.07 4.57 -28.93
N ASP A 79 -4.14 4.04 -28.34
CA ASP A 79 -4.09 3.02 -27.30
C ASP A 79 -5.02 1.86 -27.64
N GLY A 80 -4.48 0.87 -28.36
CA GLY A 80 -5.25 -0.28 -28.86
C GLY A 80 -6.41 0.12 -29.76
N ARG A 81 -7.65 -0.10 -29.29
CA ARG A 81 -8.90 0.28 -29.96
C ARG A 81 -9.35 1.71 -29.64
N SER A 82 -8.73 2.36 -28.67
CA SER A 82 -9.05 3.71 -28.24
C SER A 82 -8.02 4.73 -28.76
N PHE A 83 -8.44 5.98 -28.87
CA PHE A 83 -7.59 7.16 -29.03
C PHE A 83 -7.64 7.95 -27.72
N ALA A 84 -6.50 8.11 -27.07
CA ALA A 84 -6.35 8.78 -25.80
C ALA A 84 -5.95 10.25 -26.03
N ILE A 85 -6.74 11.18 -25.51
CA ILE A 85 -6.37 12.59 -25.38
C ILE A 85 -5.88 12.80 -23.96
N ILE A 86 -4.58 13.06 -23.82
CA ILE A 86 -3.88 13.13 -22.56
C ILE A 86 -3.63 14.60 -22.23
N VAL A 87 -4.10 15.02 -21.05
CA VAL A 87 -3.85 16.34 -20.46
C VAL A 87 -3.12 16.09 -19.15
N THR A 88 -1.82 16.37 -19.10
CA THR A 88 -0.98 16.00 -17.96
C THR A 88 -0.11 17.16 -17.50
N PRO A 89 -0.04 17.42 -16.18
CA PRO A 89 0.89 18.39 -15.64
C PRO A 89 2.33 17.90 -15.80
N GLN A 90 3.27 18.83 -15.75
CA GLN A 90 4.69 18.52 -15.60
C GLN A 90 4.93 17.85 -14.25
N SER A 91 5.74 16.80 -14.28
CA SER A 91 6.24 16.08 -13.12
C SER A 91 7.74 15.89 -13.26
N PHE A 92 8.40 15.32 -12.26
CA PHE A 92 9.83 15.06 -12.30
C PHE A 92 10.10 13.58 -12.13
N THR A 93 10.96 13.04 -12.98
CA THR A 93 11.39 11.64 -12.92
C THR A 93 12.89 11.62 -12.64
N LYS A 94 13.30 10.76 -11.71
CA LYS A 94 14.72 10.50 -11.44
C LYS A 94 15.32 9.69 -12.57
N VAL A 95 16.31 10.24 -13.26
CA VAL A 95 17.02 9.60 -14.36
C VAL A 95 18.49 9.49 -13.99
N SER A 96 19.05 8.29 -14.17
CA SER A 96 20.50 8.06 -14.03
C SER A 96 21.21 8.50 -15.31
N ARG A 97 21.97 9.60 -15.23
CA ARG A 97 22.88 10.03 -16.29
C ARG A 97 24.26 9.44 -16.03
N ILE A 98 24.77 8.68 -17.00
CA ILE A 98 26.08 8.05 -16.93
C ILE A 98 27.09 9.01 -17.60
N HIS A 99 28.07 9.48 -16.83
CA HIS A 99 29.22 10.24 -17.31
C HIS A 99 30.50 9.44 -17.04
N GLY A 100 31.00 8.74 -18.06
CA GLY A 100 32.12 7.81 -17.89
C GLY A 100 31.79 6.71 -16.87
N ASP A 101 32.60 6.58 -15.82
CA ASP A 101 32.39 5.62 -14.72
C ASP A 101 31.47 6.16 -13.60
N SER A 102 30.97 7.40 -13.73
CA SER A 102 30.10 8.03 -12.72
C SER A 102 28.63 7.98 -13.13
N VAL A 103 27.76 7.66 -12.15
CA VAL A 103 26.30 7.68 -12.32
C VAL A 103 25.74 8.82 -11.47
N GLU A 104 25.16 9.82 -12.12
CA GLU A 104 24.46 10.92 -11.46
C GLU A 104 22.95 10.73 -11.59
N VAL A 105 22.20 10.82 -10.49
CA VAL A 105 20.74 10.77 -10.52
C VAL A 105 20.21 12.20 -10.55
N VAL A 106 19.62 12.60 -11.67
CA VAL A 106 19.07 13.95 -11.89
C VAL A 106 17.55 13.89 -12.03
N ASP A 107 16.86 14.89 -11.50
CA ASP A 107 15.42 15.06 -11.74
C ASP A 107 15.19 15.71 -13.10
N GLU A 108 14.56 14.98 -14.03
CA GLU A 108 14.20 15.49 -15.35
C GLU A 108 12.69 15.76 -15.46
N PRO A 109 12.28 16.90 -16.06
CA PRO A 109 10.89 17.17 -16.32
C PRO A 109 10.26 16.11 -17.24
N SER A 110 9.06 15.66 -16.89
CA SER A 110 8.32 14.62 -17.61
C SER A 110 6.82 14.91 -17.62
N PHE A 111 6.18 14.67 -18.76
CA PHE A 111 4.74 14.76 -18.96
C PHE A 111 4.13 13.36 -19.08
N SER A 112 4.26 12.55 -18.03
CA SER A 112 3.75 11.18 -18.05
C SER A 112 2.24 11.14 -17.84
N SER A 113 1.52 10.35 -18.64
CA SER A 113 0.09 10.09 -18.39
C SER A 113 -0.16 9.39 -17.05
N LYS A 114 0.90 8.86 -16.41
CA LYS A 114 0.88 8.22 -15.10
C LYS A 114 1.05 9.19 -13.92
N SER A 115 1.31 10.47 -14.17
CA SER A 115 1.57 11.43 -13.09
C SER A 115 0.31 11.85 -12.35
N CYS A 116 0.46 12.26 -11.09
CA CYS A 116 -0.61 12.88 -10.31
C CYS A 116 -1.12 14.15 -11.03
N GLY A 117 -2.44 14.30 -11.14
CA GLY A 117 -3.11 15.36 -11.90
C GLY A 117 -3.34 15.03 -13.38
N ALA A 118 -2.85 13.91 -13.89
CA ALA A 118 -3.11 13.51 -15.27
C ALA A 118 -4.60 13.21 -15.48
N TRP A 119 -5.15 13.75 -16.56
CA TRP A 119 -6.52 13.57 -17.02
C TRP A 119 -6.49 13.03 -18.45
N VAL A 120 -7.13 11.89 -18.68
CA VAL A 120 -7.07 11.22 -19.98
C VAL A 120 -8.48 10.87 -20.46
N LEU A 121 -8.87 11.42 -21.60
CA LEU A 121 -10.11 11.07 -22.30
C LEU A 121 -9.84 10.00 -23.35
N TYR A 122 -10.47 8.85 -23.20
CA TYR A 122 -10.46 7.77 -24.18
C TYR A 122 -11.68 7.85 -25.08
N ARG A 123 -11.45 7.78 -26.38
CA ARG A 123 -12.48 7.72 -27.42
C ARG A 123 -12.28 6.49 -28.28
N ASP A 124 -13.35 5.84 -28.71
CA ASP A 124 -13.26 4.72 -29.63
C ASP A 124 -12.64 5.19 -30.96
N SER A 125 -11.61 4.49 -31.45
CA SER A 125 -10.82 4.93 -32.62
C SER A 125 -11.61 4.87 -33.92
N ALA A 126 -12.68 4.07 -33.98
CA ALA A 126 -13.49 3.87 -35.18
C ALA A 126 -14.63 4.89 -35.29
N THR A 127 -15.31 5.16 -34.18
CA THR A 127 -16.51 5.99 -34.11
C THR A 127 -16.26 7.40 -33.55
N GLY A 128 -15.14 7.60 -32.84
CA GLY A 128 -14.84 8.85 -32.14
C GLY A 128 -15.73 9.11 -30.92
N LYS A 129 -16.59 8.16 -30.52
CA LYS A 129 -17.43 8.29 -29.32
C LYS A 129 -16.57 8.22 -28.06
N ALA A 130 -16.94 8.98 -27.05
CA ALA A 130 -16.25 8.96 -25.77
C ALA A 130 -16.54 7.66 -25.01
N GLU A 131 -15.50 7.04 -24.48
CA GLU A 131 -15.58 5.76 -23.77
C GLU A 131 -15.42 5.93 -22.26
N ARG A 132 -14.42 6.71 -21.84
CA ARG A 132 -14.10 6.94 -20.43
C ARG A 132 -13.14 8.10 -20.24
N ILE A 133 -13.14 8.65 -19.04
CA ILE A 133 -12.12 9.57 -18.53
C ILE A 133 -11.41 8.88 -17.38
N VAL A 134 -10.08 8.94 -17.35
CA VAL A 134 -9.25 8.49 -16.24
C VAL A 134 -8.57 9.69 -15.62
N ILE A 135 -8.73 9.88 -14.30
CA ILE A 135 -8.10 10.94 -13.52
C ILE A 135 -7.19 10.32 -12.48
N ARG A 136 -5.90 10.66 -12.54
CA ARG A 136 -4.91 10.27 -11.53
C ARG A 136 -4.84 11.35 -10.47
N PHE A 137 -5.23 11.00 -9.26
CA PHE A 137 -5.36 11.95 -8.15
C PHE A 137 -4.41 11.62 -6.99
N THR A 138 -3.55 10.63 -7.15
CA THR A 138 -2.50 10.28 -6.17
C THR A 138 -1.16 10.13 -6.88
N GLN A 139 -0.09 9.99 -6.10
CA GLN A 139 1.26 9.72 -6.60
C GLN A 139 1.45 8.24 -7.01
N ASN A 140 0.41 7.42 -6.87
CA ASN A 140 0.36 6.01 -7.23
C ASN A 140 -0.51 5.88 -8.48
N PRO A 141 0.07 5.69 -9.68
CA PRO A 141 -0.66 5.66 -10.96
C PRO A 141 -1.75 4.58 -11.05
N GLU A 142 -1.62 3.53 -10.24
CA GLU A 142 -2.53 2.40 -10.10
C GLU A 142 -3.74 2.72 -9.21
N VAL A 143 -3.76 3.91 -8.60
CA VAL A 143 -4.89 4.46 -7.83
C VAL A 143 -5.48 5.65 -8.59
N TYR A 144 -6.65 5.44 -9.17
CA TYR A 144 -7.26 6.41 -10.08
C TYR A 144 -8.78 6.37 -10.06
N LEU A 145 -9.37 7.48 -10.51
CA LEU A 145 -10.80 7.61 -10.74
C LEU A 145 -11.06 7.31 -12.22
N GLN A 146 -12.02 6.45 -12.50
CA GLN A 146 -12.51 6.19 -13.84
C GLN A 146 -13.97 6.65 -13.96
N LEU A 147 -14.28 7.38 -15.02
CA LEU A 147 -15.60 7.91 -15.31
C LEU A 147 -16.01 7.42 -16.69
N TYR A 148 -17.26 7.00 -16.88
CA TYR A 148 -17.74 6.51 -18.19
C TYR A 148 -19.22 6.81 -18.40
N PRO A 149 -19.66 6.98 -19.66
CA PRO A 149 -21.04 7.28 -19.98
C PRO A 149 -21.94 6.05 -19.75
N TYR A 150 -23.14 6.29 -19.21
CA TYR A 150 -24.20 5.30 -19.05
C TYR A 150 -25.56 5.97 -19.31
N GLY A 151 -26.08 5.79 -20.53
CA GLY A 151 -27.27 6.51 -20.98
C GLY A 151 -27.04 8.02 -20.96
N ASN A 152 -27.87 8.75 -20.21
CA ASN A 152 -27.76 10.20 -20.03
C ASN A 152 -26.97 10.63 -18.77
N LYS A 153 -26.31 9.68 -18.09
CA LYS A 153 -25.57 9.91 -16.84
C LYS A 153 -24.14 9.43 -16.98
N THR A 154 -23.31 9.83 -16.02
CA THR A 154 -21.97 9.29 -15.79
C THR A 154 -21.99 8.30 -14.64
N LEU A 155 -21.27 7.18 -14.80
CA LEU A 155 -20.87 6.30 -13.71
C LEU A 155 -19.39 6.51 -13.37
N ALA A 156 -19.06 6.30 -12.10
CA ALA A 156 -17.72 6.46 -11.55
C ALA A 156 -17.27 5.20 -10.81
N ASP A 157 -16.00 4.87 -11.01
CA ASP A 157 -15.28 3.82 -10.30
C ASP A 157 -14.03 4.43 -9.62
N ILE A 158 -13.71 3.97 -8.41
CA ILE A 158 -12.41 4.21 -7.77
C ILE A 158 -11.67 2.89 -7.73
N ILE A 159 -10.51 2.86 -8.38
CA ILE A 159 -9.68 1.67 -8.52
C ILE A 159 -8.39 1.86 -7.73
N VAL A 160 -7.98 0.83 -7.01
CA VAL A 160 -6.73 0.72 -6.23
C VAL A 160 -6.04 -0.58 -6.63
N TYR A 161 -4.93 -0.49 -7.37
CA TYR A 161 -4.16 -1.66 -7.82
C TYR A 161 -5.03 -2.76 -8.46
N GLY A 162 -5.92 -2.36 -9.38
CA GLY A 162 -6.83 -3.27 -10.08
C GLY A 162 -8.07 -3.69 -9.28
N SER A 163 -8.16 -3.34 -7.99
CA SER A 163 -9.31 -3.62 -7.12
C SER A 163 -10.24 -2.42 -7.02
N TYR A 164 -11.55 -2.64 -7.13
CA TYR A 164 -12.57 -1.60 -7.14
C TYR A 164 -13.05 -1.35 -5.70
N VAL A 165 -12.72 -0.19 -5.14
CA VAL A 165 -13.26 0.28 -3.84
C VAL A 165 -14.69 0.81 -4.02
N SER A 166 -14.95 1.43 -5.17
CA SER A 166 -16.29 1.86 -5.59
C SER A 166 -16.45 1.52 -7.06
N ARG A 167 -17.63 1.00 -7.44
CA ARG A 167 -17.91 0.60 -8.82
C ARG A 167 -19.33 0.97 -9.23
N GLY A 168 -19.48 1.57 -10.40
CA GLY A 168 -20.76 1.89 -11.02
C GLY A 168 -21.53 2.98 -10.27
N VAL A 169 -20.84 3.91 -9.61
CA VAL A 169 -21.48 4.94 -8.78
C VAL A 169 -21.98 6.10 -9.66
N PRO A 170 -23.27 6.41 -9.70
CA PRO A 170 -23.79 7.48 -10.55
C PRO A 170 -23.40 8.87 -10.03
N LEU A 171 -22.86 9.72 -10.90
CA LEU A 171 -22.55 11.12 -10.57
C LEU A 171 -23.73 12.08 -10.80
N GLY A 172 -24.75 11.65 -11.54
CA GLY A 172 -25.95 12.47 -11.79
C GLY A 172 -25.77 13.60 -12.80
N ILE A 173 -24.66 13.63 -13.54
CA ILE A 173 -24.38 14.59 -14.62
C ILE A 173 -24.10 13.89 -15.96
N PRO A 174 -24.39 14.53 -17.10
CA PRO A 174 -23.96 14.05 -18.41
C PRO A 174 -22.44 13.92 -18.51
N PHE A 175 -21.98 12.95 -19.31
CA PHE A 175 -20.55 12.66 -19.44
C PHE A 175 -19.74 13.82 -20.04
N GLU A 176 -20.29 14.52 -21.03
CA GLU A 176 -19.60 15.64 -21.68
C GLU A 176 -19.31 16.83 -20.74
N ASN A 177 -20.10 16.99 -19.68
CA ASN A 177 -19.86 18.04 -18.68
C ASN A 177 -18.51 17.83 -17.97
N LEU A 178 -18.00 16.60 -17.92
CA LEU A 178 -16.74 16.26 -17.26
C LEU A 178 -15.51 16.77 -18.02
N TYR A 179 -15.65 17.16 -19.29
CA TYR A 179 -14.55 17.71 -20.06
C TYR A 179 -13.98 18.96 -19.40
N THR A 180 -14.82 19.74 -18.73
CA THR A 180 -14.45 21.00 -18.08
C THR A 180 -14.75 21.02 -16.57
N THR A 181 -15.25 19.91 -16.00
CA THR A 181 -15.49 19.84 -14.55
C THR A 181 -14.17 19.63 -13.81
N SER A 182 -13.96 20.35 -12.70
CA SER A 182 -12.78 20.17 -11.84
C SER A 182 -12.85 18.92 -10.98
N LEU A 183 -11.69 18.37 -10.61
CA LEU A 183 -11.60 17.23 -9.68
C LEU A 183 -12.25 17.57 -8.33
N GLN A 184 -12.07 18.81 -7.84
CA GLN A 184 -12.72 19.27 -6.61
C GLN A 184 -14.25 19.24 -6.72
N SER A 185 -14.81 19.63 -7.87
CA SER A 185 -16.24 19.57 -8.11
C SER A 185 -16.74 18.13 -8.14
N ILE A 186 -16.00 17.24 -8.82
CA ILE A 186 -16.30 15.79 -8.86
C ILE A 186 -16.28 15.20 -7.44
N GLN A 187 -15.25 15.50 -6.65
CA GLN A 187 -15.16 15.05 -5.26
C GLN A 187 -16.32 15.59 -4.41
N SER A 188 -16.66 16.87 -4.57
CA SER A 188 -17.73 17.50 -3.79
C SER A 188 -19.10 16.87 -4.07
N MET A 189 -19.42 16.63 -5.36
CA MET A 189 -20.70 16.01 -5.74
C MET A 189 -20.79 14.53 -5.39
N SER A 190 -19.65 13.84 -5.28
CA SER A 190 -19.57 12.40 -5.02
C SER A 190 -19.11 12.05 -3.59
N ARG A 191 -18.93 13.04 -2.72
CA ARG A 191 -18.35 12.88 -1.37
C ARG A 191 -19.04 11.80 -0.53
N ARG A 192 -20.34 11.60 -0.72
CA ARG A 192 -21.16 10.63 0.03
C ARG A 192 -21.30 9.28 -0.66
N SER A 193 -21.00 9.20 -1.95
CA SER A 193 -21.27 8.00 -2.77
C SER A 193 -20.01 7.28 -3.20
N LEU A 194 -18.88 8.00 -3.33
CA LEU A 194 -17.56 7.44 -3.58
C LEU A 194 -16.73 7.40 -2.29
N ALA A 195 -15.94 6.35 -2.12
CA ALA A 195 -15.11 6.10 -0.94
C ALA A 195 -13.81 6.93 -0.93
N TRP A 196 -13.91 8.26 -1.05
CA TRP A 196 -12.76 9.17 -1.12
C TRP A 196 -11.84 9.08 0.10
N ALA A 197 -12.41 8.91 1.29
CA ALA A 197 -11.67 8.80 2.54
C ALA A 197 -10.77 7.56 2.61
N SER A 198 -11.06 6.53 1.80
CA SER A 198 -10.29 5.28 1.79
C SER A 198 -9.14 5.29 0.78
N VAL A 199 -8.96 6.37 0.00
CA VAL A 199 -7.98 6.40 -1.10
C VAL A 199 -7.08 7.64 -1.12
N ILE A 200 -7.24 8.54 -0.16
CA ILE A 200 -6.39 9.73 -0.02
C ILE A 200 -5.63 9.60 1.30
N PRO A 201 -4.30 9.41 1.27
CA PRO A 201 -3.51 9.30 2.49
C PRO A 201 -3.37 10.64 3.20
N GLU A 202 -3.29 10.60 4.53
CA GLU A 202 -2.88 11.75 5.34
C GLU A 202 -1.36 11.75 5.53
N ALA A 203 -0.75 12.93 5.43
CA ALA A 203 0.71 13.05 5.54
C ALA A 203 1.21 12.88 6.98
N GLY A 204 2.40 12.31 7.13
CA GLY A 204 3.15 12.36 8.40
C GLY A 204 2.82 11.29 9.45
N GLN A 205 2.04 10.25 9.11
CA GLN A 205 1.54 9.29 10.10
C GLN A 205 2.38 8.00 10.27
N TYR A 206 3.55 7.91 9.62
CA TYR A 206 4.34 6.67 9.51
C TYR A 206 5.73 6.75 10.16
N GLU A 207 5.91 7.59 11.18
CA GLU A 207 7.21 7.75 11.84
C GLU A 207 7.64 6.47 12.57
N GLU A 208 6.74 5.86 13.33
CA GLU A 208 7.03 4.65 14.11
C GLU A 208 7.30 3.44 13.22
N ILE A 209 6.54 3.30 12.13
CA ILE A 209 6.75 2.25 11.13
C ILE A 209 8.15 2.38 10.51
N ARG A 210 8.53 3.59 10.09
CA ARG A 210 9.85 3.85 9.50
C ARG A 210 10.99 3.60 10.50
N ALA A 211 10.81 3.99 11.76
CA ALA A 211 11.79 3.74 12.81
C ALA A 211 11.99 2.23 13.06
N MET A 212 10.89 1.46 13.13
CA MET A 212 10.97 0.00 13.28
C MET A 212 11.66 -0.66 12.08
N ILE A 213 11.30 -0.28 10.84
CA ILE A 213 11.97 -0.77 9.63
C ILE A 213 13.48 -0.53 9.71
N GLN A 214 13.91 0.68 10.10
CA GLN A 214 15.33 1.01 10.24
C GLN A 214 16.03 0.18 11.34
N ALA A 215 15.37 -0.02 12.48
CA ALA A 215 15.90 -0.85 13.55
C ALA A 215 16.08 -2.32 13.13
N ILE A 216 15.10 -2.88 12.42
CA ILE A 216 15.18 -4.23 11.85
C ILE A 216 16.33 -4.31 10.85
N ARG A 217 16.38 -3.40 9.87
CA ARG A 217 17.45 -3.34 8.85
C ARG A 217 18.86 -3.31 9.45
N LYS A 218 19.03 -2.57 10.56
CA LYS A 218 20.33 -2.49 11.26
C LYS A 218 20.78 -3.84 11.83
N ARG A 219 19.84 -4.69 12.22
CA ARG A 219 20.09 -6.00 12.83
C ARG A 219 19.98 -7.16 11.86
N LEU A 220 19.34 -6.95 10.71
CA LEU A 220 19.10 -7.97 9.70
C LEU A 220 20.38 -8.71 9.24
N PRO A 221 21.56 -8.06 9.09
CA PRO A 221 22.80 -8.78 8.74
C PRO A 221 23.26 -9.82 9.77
N GLN A 222 22.76 -9.73 11.02
CA GLN A 222 23.05 -10.69 12.08
C GLN A 222 22.06 -11.86 12.08
N VAL A 223 21.01 -11.82 11.27
CA VAL A 223 19.97 -12.84 11.26
C VAL A 223 20.36 -13.95 10.29
N VAL A 224 20.37 -15.18 10.79
CA VAL A 224 20.65 -16.38 10.02
C VAL A 224 19.44 -17.30 10.07
N TYR A 225 19.06 -17.82 8.90
CA TYR A 225 17.90 -18.66 8.76
C TYR A 225 18.22 -20.12 9.06
N ALA A 226 17.49 -20.72 10.00
CA ALA A 226 17.44 -22.16 10.21
C ALA A 226 15.99 -22.57 10.46
N GLU A 227 15.55 -23.68 9.87
CA GLU A 227 14.18 -24.17 10.08
C GLU A 227 13.88 -24.42 11.55
N ASP A 228 12.60 -24.36 11.93
CA ASP A 228 12.11 -24.69 13.27
C ASP A 228 12.75 -23.90 14.45
N ALA A 229 13.55 -22.87 14.20
CA ALA A 229 14.32 -22.18 15.23
C ALA A 229 13.56 -20.98 15.84
N ALA A 230 13.47 -20.89 17.16
CA ALA A 230 13.06 -19.67 17.87
C ALA A 230 13.69 -19.56 19.26
N TYR A 231 13.79 -18.34 19.77
CA TYR A 231 14.26 -18.09 21.14
C TYR A 231 13.10 -18.10 22.13
N ASN A 232 13.31 -18.70 23.31
CA ASN A 232 12.34 -18.70 24.41
C ASN A 232 12.29 -17.35 25.15
N GLU A 233 11.50 -17.26 26.23
CA GLU A 233 11.36 -16.06 27.04
C GLU A 233 12.68 -15.60 27.72
N ASN A 234 13.65 -16.50 27.86
CA ASN A 234 14.95 -16.26 28.49
C ASN A 234 16.07 -15.97 27.47
N GLY A 235 15.80 -16.11 26.17
CA GLY A 235 16.80 -15.94 25.12
C GLY A 235 17.58 -17.21 24.78
N ASP A 236 17.09 -18.39 25.15
CA ASP A 236 17.68 -19.67 24.76
C ASP A 236 17.06 -20.18 23.45
N LEU A 237 17.85 -20.83 22.59
CA LEU A 237 17.41 -21.34 21.30
C LEU A 237 16.69 -22.69 21.41
N TYR A 238 15.48 -22.76 20.84
CA TYR A 238 14.56 -23.89 20.93
C TYR A 238 14.00 -24.27 19.56
N ALA A 239 13.71 -25.56 19.39
CA ALA A 239 12.94 -26.09 18.28
C ALA A 239 11.44 -25.86 18.52
N ILE A 240 10.76 -25.15 17.62
CA ILE A 240 9.36 -24.74 17.76
C ILE A 240 8.44 -25.97 17.75
N SER A 241 8.68 -26.92 16.84
CA SER A 241 7.88 -28.12 16.68
C SER A 241 7.89 -29.04 17.90
N THR A 242 9.01 -29.06 18.64
CA THR A 242 9.19 -29.96 19.80
C THR A 242 9.09 -29.25 21.15
N GLY A 243 9.26 -27.93 21.19
CA GLY A 243 9.33 -27.15 22.42
C GLY A 243 10.54 -27.46 23.30
N LYS A 244 11.63 -28.02 22.73
CA LYS A 244 12.86 -28.41 23.43
C LYS A 244 14.06 -27.57 22.99
N PRO A 245 15.15 -27.54 23.77
CA PRO A 245 16.41 -26.94 23.33
C PRO A 245 16.82 -27.47 21.96
N TYR A 246 17.20 -26.57 21.06
CA TYR A 246 17.47 -26.94 19.68
C TYR A 246 18.83 -27.66 19.57
N ASN A 247 18.86 -28.80 18.89
CA ASN A 247 20.06 -29.62 18.74
C ASN A 247 21.06 -28.93 17.80
N GLN A 248 22.31 -28.79 18.24
CA GLN A 248 23.38 -28.19 17.43
C GLN A 248 23.57 -28.87 16.07
N GLN A 249 23.45 -30.20 16.00
CA GLN A 249 23.59 -30.91 14.74
C GLN A 249 22.48 -30.53 13.74
N GLU A 250 21.23 -30.41 14.20
CA GLU A 250 20.09 -30.03 13.35
C GLU A 250 20.22 -28.56 12.88
N ILE A 251 20.74 -27.69 13.75
CA ILE A 251 21.08 -26.31 13.41
C ILE A 251 22.14 -26.30 12.31
N ASP A 252 23.27 -27.00 12.49
CA ASP A 252 24.36 -27.01 11.54
C ASP A 252 23.91 -27.57 10.18
N GLU A 253 23.08 -28.61 10.16
CA GLU A 253 22.50 -29.18 8.93
C GLU A 253 21.59 -28.17 8.22
N SER A 254 20.68 -27.50 8.95
CA SER A 254 19.77 -26.49 8.38
C SER A 254 20.53 -25.28 7.86
N LEU A 255 21.47 -24.74 8.66
CA LEU A 255 22.33 -23.62 8.28
C LEU A 255 23.11 -23.92 7.00
N ASN A 256 23.78 -25.07 6.94
CA ASN A 256 24.54 -25.49 5.76
C ASN A 256 23.68 -25.59 4.50
N TYR A 257 22.41 -26.01 4.63
CA TYR A 257 21.49 -26.08 3.50
C TYR A 257 21.17 -24.70 2.93
N TYR A 258 20.77 -23.75 3.78
CA TYR A 258 20.38 -22.41 3.32
C TYR A 258 21.57 -21.55 2.92
N MET A 259 22.71 -21.68 3.61
CA MET A 259 23.93 -20.97 3.22
C MET A 259 24.39 -21.33 1.81
N LYS A 260 24.29 -22.61 1.43
CA LYS A 260 24.62 -23.07 0.06
C LYS A 260 23.71 -22.47 -1.00
N GLN A 261 22.42 -22.30 -0.70
CA GLN A 261 21.49 -21.67 -1.65
C GLN A 261 21.77 -20.18 -1.81
N ASP A 262 22.15 -19.54 -0.72
CA ASP A 262 22.27 -18.09 -0.64
C ASP A 262 23.68 -17.55 -0.85
N GLN A 263 24.66 -18.44 -1.06
CA GLN A 263 26.08 -18.09 -1.21
C GLN A 263 26.60 -17.19 -0.07
N SER A 264 26.12 -17.43 1.16
CA SER A 264 26.48 -16.65 2.33
C SER A 264 27.70 -17.22 3.05
N GLU A 265 28.45 -16.34 3.72
CA GLU A 265 29.58 -16.71 4.58
C GLU A 265 29.10 -17.33 5.89
N GLU A 266 30.01 -18.00 6.61
CA GLU A 266 29.69 -18.60 7.91
C GLU A 266 29.15 -17.57 8.92
N PRO A 267 28.16 -17.95 9.74
CA PRO A 267 27.62 -17.06 10.76
C PRO A 267 28.68 -16.61 11.76
N ASP A 268 28.72 -15.32 12.05
CA ASP A 268 29.49 -14.80 13.18
C ASP A 268 28.92 -15.33 14.51
N LEU A 269 29.76 -15.37 15.57
CA LEU A 269 29.37 -15.79 16.92
C LEU A 269 28.17 -15.01 17.50
N TYR A 270 27.91 -13.81 16.99
CA TYR A 270 26.82 -12.93 17.42
C TYR A 270 25.57 -13.01 16.53
N SER A 271 25.49 -14.03 15.67
CA SER A 271 24.35 -14.27 14.80
C SER A 271 23.12 -14.74 15.59
N ILE A 272 21.95 -14.33 15.12
CA ILE A 272 20.64 -14.72 15.64
C ILE A 272 20.06 -15.76 14.70
N THR A 273 19.85 -16.98 15.20
CA THR A 273 19.33 -18.11 14.41
C THR A 273 17.81 -18.21 14.56
N VAL A 274 17.07 -18.05 13.46
CA VAL A 274 15.60 -18.07 13.48
C VAL A 274 15.01 -18.77 12.24
N GLY A 275 13.92 -19.50 12.45
CA GLY A 275 13.05 -19.98 11.38
C GLY A 275 11.97 -18.96 11.03
N ALA A 276 11.08 -19.29 10.08
CA ALA A 276 10.03 -18.36 9.63
C ALA A 276 9.15 -17.81 10.78
N PRO A 277 8.51 -18.65 11.62
CA PRO A 277 7.76 -18.17 12.79
C PRO A 277 8.67 -17.52 13.86
N GLY A 278 9.90 -18.02 14.03
CA GLY A 278 10.88 -17.44 14.97
C GLY A 278 11.32 -16.03 14.58
N PHE A 279 11.43 -15.73 13.29
CA PHE A 279 11.81 -14.42 12.79
C PHE A 279 10.72 -13.38 13.03
N VAL A 280 9.46 -13.75 12.78
CA VAL A 280 8.32 -12.89 13.12
C VAL A 280 8.19 -12.71 14.64
N LYS A 281 8.44 -13.77 15.44
CA LYS A 281 8.52 -13.64 16.90
C LYS A 281 9.61 -12.65 17.32
N TRP A 282 10.81 -12.73 16.74
CA TRP A 282 11.91 -11.81 17.05
C TRP A 282 11.56 -10.34 16.75
N ILE A 283 10.87 -10.08 15.64
CA ILE A 283 10.33 -8.75 15.32
C ILE A 283 9.32 -8.30 16.38
N VAL A 284 8.34 -9.13 16.73
CA VAL A 284 7.29 -8.74 17.70
C VAL A 284 7.86 -8.61 19.12
N ASP A 285 8.80 -9.47 19.49
CA ASP A 285 9.52 -9.42 20.77
C ASP A 285 10.32 -8.14 20.92
N GLY A 286 10.81 -7.53 19.83
CA GLY A 286 11.41 -6.20 19.90
C GLY A 286 10.48 -5.15 20.51
N ILE A 287 9.17 -5.24 20.25
CA ILE A 287 8.18 -4.38 20.91
C ILE A 287 7.92 -4.90 22.33
N PHE A 288 7.67 -6.20 22.49
CA PHE A 288 7.30 -6.80 23.77
C PHE A 288 8.36 -6.56 24.85
N ARG A 289 9.64 -6.71 24.49
CA ARG A 289 10.79 -6.41 25.33
C ARG A 289 10.90 -4.93 25.65
N GLY A 290 10.65 -4.06 24.69
CA GLY A 290 10.60 -2.61 24.91
C GLY A 290 9.61 -2.20 26.01
N TYR A 291 8.46 -2.89 26.12
CA TYR A 291 7.45 -2.61 27.15
C TYR A 291 7.67 -3.38 28.46
N THR A 292 8.10 -4.64 28.37
CA THR A 292 8.05 -5.58 29.52
C THR A 292 9.42 -5.98 30.04
N GLY A 293 10.50 -5.71 29.29
CA GLY A 293 11.85 -6.18 29.55
C GLY A 293 12.06 -7.68 29.31
N LYS A 294 11.06 -8.39 28.76
CA LYS A 294 11.07 -9.85 28.54
C LYS A 294 10.68 -10.19 27.10
N ASN A 295 10.94 -11.43 26.69
CA ASN A 295 10.47 -12.00 25.43
C ASN A 295 9.14 -12.77 25.66
N THR A 296 8.38 -13.01 24.59
CA THR A 296 7.19 -13.86 24.63
C THR A 296 7.56 -15.34 24.87
N ARG A 297 6.67 -16.06 25.57
CA ARG A 297 6.86 -17.47 25.96
C ARG A 297 6.43 -18.43 24.85
N LEU A 298 7.30 -19.37 24.47
CA LEU A 298 7.02 -20.32 23.39
C LEU A 298 5.80 -21.20 23.66
N SER A 299 5.65 -21.67 24.91
CA SER A 299 4.55 -22.54 25.32
C SER A 299 3.17 -21.89 25.14
N GLU A 300 3.09 -20.56 25.14
CA GLU A 300 1.86 -19.81 24.90
C GLU A 300 1.59 -19.63 23.40
N LEU A 301 2.63 -19.54 22.56
CA LEU A 301 2.48 -19.29 21.12
C LEU A 301 2.08 -20.54 20.33
N ILE A 302 2.34 -21.74 20.85
CA ILE A 302 2.00 -23.02 20.19
C ILE A 302 0.58 -23.50 20.48
N GLN A 303 -0.20 -22.76 21.28
CA GLN A 303 -1.55 -23.17 21.64
C GLN A 303 -2.51 -23.04 20.44
N PRO A 304 -3.38 -24.04 20.17
CA PRO A 304 -4.31 -23.96 19.04
C PRO A 304 -5.35 -22.84 19.20
N THR A 305 -5.57 -22.07 18.14
CA THR A 305 -6.61 -21.03 18.05
C THR A 305 -7.79 -21.43 17.17
N VAL A 306 -7.61 -22.49 16.37
CA VAL A 306 -8.65 -23.05 15.49
C VAL A 306 -9.18 -24.35 16.06
N GLN A 307 -10.50 -24.44 16.24
CA GLN A 307 -11.18 -25.69 16.55
C GLN A 307 -11.57 -26.38 15.25
N GLU A 308 -10.97 -27.55 14.98
CA GLU A 308 -11.35 -28.42 13.88
C GLU A 308 -12.28 -29.54 14.40
N ASP A 309 -13.28 -29.94 13.60
CA ASP A 309 -14.08 -31.12 13.92
C ASP A 309 -13.19 -32.36 13.85
N ALA A 310 -13.05 -33.07 14.96
CA ALA A 310 -12.18 -34.24 15.10
C ALA A 310 -12.51 -35.38 14.11
N LEU A 311 -13.75 -35.46 13.61
CA LEU A 311 -14.18 -36.47 12.64
C LEU A 311 -14.03 -36.00 11.18
N SER A 312 -13.77 -34.71 10.96
CA SER A 312 -13.49 -34.20 9.62
C SER A 312 -12.14 -34.70 9.12
N LYS A 313 -11.96 -34.80 7.79
CA LYS A 313 -10.66 -35.13 7.17
C LYS A 313 -9.54 -34.25 7.76
N ARG A 314 -9.82 -32.97 7.98
CA ARG A 314 -8.87 -31.98 8.49
C ARG A 314 -8.55 -32.19 9.98
N GLY A 315 -9.56 -32.48 10.82
CA GLY A 315 -9.36 -32.76 12.24
C GLY A 315 -8.59 -34.05 12.53
N VAL A 316 -8.83 -35.13 11.76
CA VAL A 316 -8.03 -36.36 11.86
C VAL A 316 -6.56 -36.11 11.50
N MET A 317 -6.31 -35.24 10.53
CA MET A 317 -4.94 -34.87 10.14
C MET A 317 -4.27 -33.95 11.15
N ALA A 318 -5.01 -33.01 11.74
CA ALA A 318 -4.52 -32.11 12.78
C ALA A 318 -3.98 -32.87 14.02
N GLN A 319 -4.43 -34.11 14.25
CA GLN A 319 -3.91 -34.99 15.30
C GLN A 319 -2.49 -35.51 15.03
N LYS A 320 -2.05 -35.52 13.77
CA LYS A 320 -0.71 -35.98 13.36
C LYS A 320 0.23 -34.82 12.99
N TRP A 321 -0.32 -33.72 12.48
CA TRP A 321 0.43 -32.57 11.99
C TRP A 321 -0.26 -31.29 12.42
N ASN A 322 0.47 -30.32 12.96
CA ASN A 322 -0.13 -29.02 13.28
C ASN A 322 -0.31 -28.19 12.00
N LEU A 323 -1.47 -28.30 11.37
CA LEU A 323 -1.79 -27.63 10.10
C LEU A 323 -1.98 -26.10 10.22
N THR A 324 -2.13 -25.60 11.45
CA THR A 324 -2.46 -24.21 11.77
C THR A 324 -1.38 -23.52 12.59
N LEU A 325 -0.24 -24.17 12.85
CA LEU A 325 0.82 -23.67 13.74
C LEU A 325 1.16 -22.20 13.49
N ASN A 326 1.45 -21.82 12.25
CA ASN A 326 1.87 -20.46 11.93
C ASN A 326 0.74 -19.42 12.10
N LEU A 327 -0.52 -19.83 11.92
CA LEU A 327 -1.70 -19.00 12.19
C LEU A 327 -1.89 -18.80 13.71
N ASP A 328 -1.84 -19.91 14.45
CA ASP A 328 -1.97 -19.91 15.91
C ASP A 328 -0.88 -19.05 16.56
N TRP A 329 0.35 -19.21 16.08
CA TRP A 329 1.53 -18.47 16.49
C TRP A 329 1.36 -16.96 16.29
N ASN A 330 0.94 -16.53 15.10
CA ASN A 330 0.75 -15.10 14.82
C ASN A 330 -0.37 -14.49 15.67
N ARG A 331 -1.50 -15.19 15.82
CA ARG A 331 -2.61 -14.73 16.66
C ARG A 331 -2.18 -14.51 18.09
N HIS A 332 -1.41 -15.44 18.66
CA HIS A 332 -0.88 -15.28 20.00
C HIS A 332 0.15 -14.16 20.09
N LEU A 333 1.04 -13.99 19.11
CA LEU A 333 1.96 -12.84 19.08
C LEU A 333 1.20 -11.49 19.08
N ALA A 334 0.19 -11.35 18.22
CA ALA A 334 -0.63 -10.15 18.14
C ALA A 334 -1.46 -9.93 19.42
N GLU A 335 -2.01 -11.00 20.00
CA GLU A 335 -2.70 -10.98 21.29
C GLU A 335 -1.81 -10.45 22.41
N LYS A 336 -0.55 -10.91 22.51
CA LYS A 336 0.42 -10.44 23.51
C LYS A 336 0.76 -8.97 23.27
N ALA A 337 0.93 -8.57 22.01
CA ALA A 337 1.24 -7.19 21.65
C ALA A 337 0.09 -6.21 21.98
N VAL A 338 -1.17 -6.64 21.85
CA VAL A 338 -2.32 -5.83 22.29
C VAL A 338 -2.45 -5.84 23.81
N SER A 339 -2.32 -7.01 24.44
CA SER A 339 -2.48 -7.18 25.89
C SER A 339 -1.48 -6.36 26.70
N MET A 340 -0.22 -6.27 26.27
CA MET A 340 0.81 -5.49 26.99
C MET A 340 0.52 -3.98 26.99
N ARG A 341 -0.26 -3.48 26.02
CA ARG A 341 -0.62 -2.06 25.90
C ARG A 341 -1.94 -1.73 26.62
N SER A 342 -2.66 -2.76 27.08
CA SER A 342 -3.95 -2.62 27.71
C SER A 342 -3.84 -2.34 29.20
N VAL A 343 -4.47 -1.26 29.65
CA VAL A 343 -4.69 -1.01 31.08
C VAL A 343 -5.85 -1.85 31.63
N LYS A 344 -6.74 -2.36 30.75
CA LYS A 344 -7.98 -3.06 31.11
C LYS A 344 -7.82 -4.57 31.30
N GLY A 345 -6.59 -5.08 31.18
CA GLY A 345 -6.27 -6.50 31.35
C GLY A 345 -5.90 -7.21 30.04
N THR A 346 -5.79 -8.53 30.13
CA THR A 346 -5.37 -9.42 29.04
C THR A 346 -6.50 -9.60 28.04
N TYR A 347 -6.19 -9.39 26.76
CA TYR A 347 -7.08 -9.68 25.64
C TYR A 347 -6.77 -11.06 25.08
N ASN A 348 -7.78 -11.73 24.53
CA ASN A 348 -7.61 -12.93 23.71
C ASN A 348 -7.71 -12.53 22.22
N PHE A 349 -7.01 -13.23 21.32
CA PHE A 349 -7.09 -12.98 19.86
C PHE A 349 -8.53 -12.79 19.34
N SER A 350 -9.49 -13.59 19.83
CA SER A 350 -10.91 -13.55 19.43
C SER A 350 -11.66 -12.28 19.87
N THR A 351 -11.16 -11.58 20.89
CA THR A 351 -11.78 -10.38 21.48
C THR A 351 -10.94 -9.12 21.27
N GLY A 352 -9.65 -9.27 20.98
CA GLY A 352 -8.69 -8.19 20.82
C GLY A 352 -8.76 -7.49 19.47
N GLY A 353 -9.56 -8.01 18.53
CA GLY A 353 -9.65 -7.46 17.17
C GLY A 353 -8.30 -7.49 16.46
N VAL A 354 -7.53 -8.57 16.62
CA VAL A 354 -6.19 -8.69 15.99
C VAL A 354 -6.27 -9.22 14.56
N ASP A 355 -7.27 -10.04 14.23
CA ASP A 355 -7.48 -10.53 12.87
C ASP A 355 -7.92 -9.39 11.94
N VAL A 356 -7.25 -9.26 10.80
CA VAL A 356 -7.65 -8.33 9.72
C VAL A 356 -8.73 -8.99 8.89
N THR A 357 -9.92 -8.40 8.89
CA THR A 357 -11.14 -8.99 8.27
C THR A 357 -11.89 -8.02 7.35
N GLU A 358 -11.34 -6.83 7.15
CA GLU A 358 -11.95 -5.75 6.38
C GLU A 358 -12.03 -6.12 4.90
N ASN A 359 -13.24 -6.01 4.33
CA ASN A 359 -13.51 -6.21 2.92
C ASN A 359 -13.71 -4.86 2.23
N SER A 360 -12.62 -4.29 1.73
CA SER A 360 -12.59 -2.94 1.18
C SER A 360 -12.95 -2.85 -0.31
N PHE A 361 -13.13 -3.99 -0.98
CA PHE A 361 -13.31 -4.05 -2.44
C PHE A 361 -14.59 -4.77 -2.83
N VAL A 362 -15.27 -4.25 -3.85
CA VAL A 362 -16.50 -4.84 -4.40
C VAL A 362 -16.22 -5.73 -5.62
N SER A 363 -15.14 -5.47 -6.34
CA SER A 363 -14.75 -6.22 -7.54
C SER A 363 -13.24 -6.12 -7.76
N VAL A 364 -12.68 -7.01 -8.58
CA VAL A 364 -11.26 -7.00 -8.98
C VAL A 364 -11.16 -7.21 -10.49
N LEU A 365 -10.21 -6.53 -11.12
CA LEU A 365 -9.81 -6.76 -12.50
C LEU A 365 -8.81 -7.93 -12.54
N THR A 366 -9.15 -9.00 -13.25
CA THR A 366 -8.27 -10.15 -13.47
C THR A 366 -7.30 -9.91 -14.62
N ASP A 367 -6.21 -10.68 -14.68
CA ASP A 367 -5.16 -10.56 -15.69
C ASP A 367 -5.67 -10.71 -17.14
N ASP A 368 -6.76 -11.45 -17.34
CA ASP A 368 -7.41 -11.61 -18.64
C ASP A 368 -8.44 -10.51 -18.97
N GLY A 369 -8.48 -9.45 -18.15
CA GLY A 369 -9.30 -8.26 -18.37
C GLY A 369 -10.75 -8.38 -17.92
N ARG A 370 -11.13 -9.48 -17.24
CA ARG A 370 -12.48 -9.62 -16.68
C ARG A 370 -12.61 -8.90 -15.35
N ILE A 371 -13.81 -8.38 -15.07
CA ILE A 371 -14.13 -7.81 -13.75
C ILE A 371 -15.00 -8.82 -13.02
N VAL A 372 -14.51 -9.33 -11.89
CA VAL A 372 -15.19 -10.33 -11.06
C VAL A 372 -15.46 -9.77 -9.66
N PRO A 373 -16.45 -10.30 -8.90
CA PRO A 373 -16.63 -9.95 -7.50
C PRO A 373 -15.36 -10.22 -6.69
N ALA A 374 -15.02 -9.30 -5.77
CA ALA A 374 -13.90 -9.51 -4.88
C ALA A 374 -14.25 -10.60 -3.86
N LEU A 375 -13.33 -11.55 -3.63
CA LEU A 375 -13.53 -12.63 -2.66
C LEU A 375 -13.49 -12.12 -1.21
N GLY A 376 -12.62 -11.13 -0.95
CA GLY A 376 -12.38 -10.59 0.38
C GLY A 376 -11.67 -11.58 1.31
N TYR A 377 -11.79 -11.34 2.61
CA TYR A 377 -11.28 -12.18 3.69
C TYR A 377 -12.08 -13.48 3.80
N LEU A 378 -11.37 -14.61 3.81
CA LEU A 378 -11.91 -15.92 4.15
C LEU A 378 -11.55 -16.30 5.59
N LYS A 379 -12.56 -16.63 6.40
CA LYS A 379 -12.38 -16.96 7.82
C LYS A 379 -11.35 -18.07 8.02
N ASN A 380 -10.36 -17.83 8.89
CA ASN A 380 -9.25 -18.75 9.20
C ASN A 380 -8.40 -19.18 7.96
N ILE A 381 -8.50 -18.45 6.85
CA ILE A 381 -7.75 -18.68 5.61
C ILE A 381 -7.00 -17.42 5.22
N GLY A 382 -7.64 -16.26 5.27
CA GLY A 382 -7.04 -14.96 4.95
C GLY A 382 -7.43 -14.43 3.57
N TYR A 383 -6.58 -13.55 3.03
CA TYR A 383 -6.71 -12.92 1.72
C TYR A 383 -5.87 -13.63 0.67
N GLN A 384 -6.26 -13.59 -0.60
CA GLN A 384 -5.37 -14.03 -1.69
C GLN A 384 -4.13 -13.14 -1.75
N ALA A 385 -2.95 -13.74 -1.93
CA ALA A 385 -1.68 -13.01 -1.97
C ALA A 385 -1.71 -11.86 -2.99
N GLU A 386 -2.30 -12.08 -4.16
CA GLU A 386 -2.42 -11.11 -5.25
C GLU A 386 -3.25 -9.87 -4.87
N SER A 387 -4.16 -10.00 -3.89
CA SER A 387 -4.97 -8.88 -3.41
C SER A 387 -4.26 -8.00 -2.38
N LEU A 388 -3.11 -8.44 -1.85
CA LEU A 388 -2.43 -7.77 -0.73
C LEU A 388 -1.92 -6.37 -1.07
N MET A 389 -1.51 -6.11 -2.32
CA MET A 389 -1.08 -4.76 -2.72
C MET A 389 -2.19 -3.74 -2.51
N ALA A 390 -3.40 -4.05 -2.99
CA ALA A 390 -4.56 -3.18 -2.80
C ALA A 390 -4.98 -3.13 -1.33
N GLN A 391 -5.02 -4.28 -0.65
CA GLN A 391 -5.42 -4.36 0.75
C GLN A 391 -4.50 -3.51 1.65
N PHE A 392 -3.19 -3.63 1.50
CA PHE A 392 -2.23 -2.87 2.30
C PHE A 392 -2.25 -1.38 1.99
N TYR A 393 -2.58 -0.97 0.76
CA TYR A 393 -2.80 0.45 0.44
C TYR A 393 -3.94 1.04 1.29
N ILE A 394 -5.09 0.36 1.34
CA ILE A 394 -6.24 0.79 2.14
C ILE A 394 -5.92 0.74 3.64
N LEU A 395 -5.28 -0.33 4.09
CA LEU A 395 -4.89 -0.49 5.48
C LEU A 395 -3.90 0.59 5.93
N ALA A 396 -2.94 0.99 5.09
CA ALA A 396 -2.06 2.10 5.44
C ALA A 396 -2.82 3.42 5.64
N ILE A 397 -3.88 3.68 4.88
CA ILE A 397 -4.71 4.89 5.04
C ILE A 397 -5.54 4.81 6.32
N ASN A 398 -6.18 3.67 6.58
CA ASN A 398 -7.10 3.52 7.72
C ASN A 398 -6.35 3.31 9.05
N GLU A 399 -5.15 2.72 9.00
CA GLU A 399 -4.40 2.21 10.14
C GLU A 399 -2.88 2.57 10.01
N PRO A 400 -2.49 3.85 9.93
CA PRO A 400 -1.15 4.30 9.53
C PRO A 400 0.00 3.93 10.50
N SER A 401 -0.32 3.59 11.74
CA SER A 401 0.66 3.14 12.76
C SER A 401 0.57 1.64 13.06
N TRP A 402 0.05 0.86 12.13
CA TRP A 402 -0.05 -0.59 12.25
C TRP A 402 0.83 -1.27 11.21
N PHE A 403 1.51 -2.32 11.64
CA PHE A 403 2.12 -3.29 10.75
C PHE A 403 1.39 -4.62 10.94
N TYR A 404 1.63 -5.55 10.03
CA TYR A 404 0.88 -6.79 9.97
C TYR A 404 1.85 -7.95 9.98
N ILE A 405 1.51 -9.01 10.70
CA ILE A 405 2.16 -10.30 10.54
C ILE A 405 1.20 -11.20 9.78
N GLY A 406 1.71 -12.03 8.89
CA GLY A 406 0.91 -12.87 8.03
C GLY A 406 1.32 -14.32 8.12
N ALA A 407 0.35 -15.20 8.30
CA ALA A 407 0.51 -16.64 8.19
C ALA A 407 0.15 -17.06 6.76
N ILE A 408 1.10 -17.67 6.07
CA ILE A 408 1.00 -17.99 4.64
C ILE A 408 0.51 -19.42 4.49
N ARG A 409 -0.53 -19.61 3.68
CA ARG A 409 -1.20 -20.87 3.43
C ARG A 409 -1.04 -21.27 1.98
N HIS A 410 -0.31 -22.36 1.74
CA HIS A 410 -0.15 -22.97 0.43
C HIS A 410 -0.94 -24.26 0.31
N SER A 411 -1.28 -24.64 -0.93
CA SER A 411 -1.62 -26.03 -1.25
C SER A 411 -0.39 -26.90 -1.03
N SER A 412 -0.54 -27.97 -0.26
CA SER A 412 0.55 -28.89 0.07
C SER A 412 1.13 -29.53 -1.18
N SER A 413 2.43 -29.40 -1.36
CA SER A 413 3.19 -30.04 -2.44
C SER A 413 3.30 -31.56 -2.25
N SER A 414 3.20 -32.04 -1.00
CA SER A 414 3.33 -33.46 -0.65
C SER A 414 1.99 -34.21 -0.68
N LYS A 415 0.87 -33.49 -0.59
CA LYS A 415 -0.48 -34.08 -0.58
C LYS A 415 -1.46 -33.20 -1.38
N PRO A 416 -1.81 -33.61 -2.60
CA PRO A 416 -2.86 -32.96 -3.39
C PRO A 416 -4.17 -32.86 -2.57
N ASP A 417 -4.90 -31.75 -2.73
CA ASP A 417 -6.14 -31.40 -1.99
C ASP A 417 -5.97 -30.99 -0.52
N GLU A 418 -4.76 -30.68 -0.08
CA GLU A 418 -4.50 -30.23 1.29
C GLU A 418 -3.87 -28.85 1.27
N SER A 419 -4.11 -28.03 2.28
CA SER A 419 -3.41 -26.76 2.44
C SER A 419 -3.03 -26.54 3.89
N VAL A 420 -1.81 -26.03 4.07
CA VAL A 420 -1.16 -25.87 5.38
C VAL A 420 -0.63 -24.47 5.51
N PHE A 421 -0.59 -23.96 6.75
CA PHE A 421 0.11 -22.72 7.05
C PHE A 421 1.60 -23.04 7.28
N ASP A 422 2.42 -22.80 6.26
CA ASP A 422 3.83 -23.21 6.20
C ASP A 422 4.83 -22.04 6.14
N GLY A 423 4.34 -20.80 6.07
CA GLY A 423 5.20 -19.61 6.10
C GLY A 423 4.70 -18.50 7.03
N ASN A 424 5.59 -17.58 7.36
CA ASN A 424 5.27 -16.33 8.05
C ASN A 424 5.99 -15.16 7.38
N ALA A 425 5.39 -13.98 7.43
CA ALA A 425 6.01 -12.73 7.01
C ALA A 425 5.51 -11.55 7.86
N ALA A 426 6.30 -10.49 7.96
CA ALA A 426 5.90 -9.21 8.54
C ALA A 426 5.84 -8.13 7.45
N PHE A 427 4.73 -7.39 7.39
CA PHE A 427 4.40 -6.40 6.38
C PHE A 427 4.29 -5.03 7.03
N PHE A 428 5.05 -4.07 6.52
CA PHE A 428 5.09 -2.70 7.01
C PHE A 428 4.64 -1.76 5.89
N PRO A 429 3.31 -1.60 5.70
CA PRO A 429 2.78 -0.69 4.69
C PRO A 429 2.83 0.75 5.18
N TYR A 430 3.26 1.68 4.33
CA TYR A 430 3.40 3.08 4.67
C TYR A 430 3.36 3.97 3.43
N PHE A 431 3.05 5.26 3.62
CA PHE A 431 3.28 6.26 2.58
C PHE A 431 4.59 6.99 2.85
N ARG A 432 5.38 7.13 1.78
CA ARG A 432 6.59 7.94 1.75
C ARG A 432 6.24 9.43 1.83
N SER A 433 7.24 10.26 2.10
CA SER A 433 7.07 11.72 2.17
C SER A 433 6.61 12.35 0.85
N ASP A 434 6.86 11.67 -0.27
CA ASP A 434 6.40 12.08 -1.60
C ASP A 434 4.99 11.55 -1.94
N GLY A 435 4.27 10.91 -0.99
CA GLY A 435 2.92 10.39 -1.18
C GLY A 435 2.84 9.05 -1.93
N ARG A 436 3.97 8.43 -2.29
CA ARG A 436 3.99 7.08 -2.87
C ARG A 436 3.79 6.03 -1.78
N PHE A 437 2.95 5.06 -2.07
CA PHE A 437 2.73 3.90 -1.23
C PHE A 437 3.89 2.92 -1.37
N ASP A 438 4.29 2.34 -0.25
CA ASP A 438 5.32 1.31 -0.18
C ASP A 438 4.99 0.31 0.92
N CYS A 439 5.50 -0.91 0.81
CA CYS A 439 5.34 -1.94 1.82
C CYS A 439 6.61 -2.78 1.89
N VAL A 440 7.34 -2.62 3.00
CA VAL A 440 8.50 -3.45 3.30
C VAL A 440 8.01 -4.78 3.84
N VAL A 441 8.56 -5.88 3.31
CA VAL A 441 8.23 -7.23 3.75
C VAL A 441 9.46 -7.88 4.33
N PHE A 442 9.36 -8.37 5.57
CA PHE A 442 10.37 -9.19 6.20
C PHE A 442 9.90 -10.65 6.22
N GLN A 443 10.64 -11.52 5.57
CA GLN A 443 10.35 -12.95 5.48
C GLN A 443 11.66 -13.74 5.55
N ASN A 444 11.70 -14.82 6.35
CA ASN A 444 12.83 -15.75 6.43
C ASN A 444 14.19 -15.06 6.63
N GLY A 445 14.29 -14.12 7.57
CA GLY A 445 15.52 -13.37 7.85
C GLY A 445 15.92 -12.35 6.80
N ARG A 446 15.03 -12.02 5.85
CA ARG A 446 15.34 -11.16 4.70
C ARG A 446 14.32 -10.05 4.51
N GLU A 447 14.76 -8.99 3.86
CA GLU A 447 13.89 -7.95 3.35
C GLU A 447 13.61 -8.19 1.85
N ILE A 448 12.33 -8.20 1.49
CA ILE A 448 11.86 -8.28 0.11
C ILE A 448 10.78 -7.22 -0.14
N THR A 449 10.52 -6.93 -1.41
CA THR A 449 9.39 -6.06 -1.78
C THR A 449 8.08 -6.84 -1.73
N LEU A 450 6.96 -6.15 -1.51
CA LEU A 450 5.64 -6.78 -1.57
C LEU A 450 5.36 -7.41 -2.95
N ALA A 451 5.83 -6.80 -4.05
CA ALA A 451 5.70 -7.39 -5.37
C ALA A 451 6.46 -8.72 -5.50
N GLN A 452 7.67 -8.80 -4.93
CA GLN A 452 8.44 -10.05 -4.89
C GLN A 452 7.76 -11.10 -4.00
N PHE A 453 7.22 -10.69 -2.85
CA PHE A 453 6.44 -11.57 -1.98
C PHE A 453 5.26 -12.19 -2.72
N ILE A 454 4.44 -11.39 -3.41
CA ILE A 454 3.29 -11.87 -4.18
C ILE A 454 3.73 -12.85 -5.26
N LYS A 455 4.80 -12.52 -6.00
CA LYS A 455 5.38 -13.38 -7.04
C LYS A 455 5.87 -14.72 -6.49
N ASN A 456 6.39 -14.74 -5.26
CA ASN A 456 6.91 -15.96 -4.62
C ASN A 456 5.80 -16.86 -4.04
N ASN A 457 4.59 -16.33 -3.84
CA ASN A 457 3.49 -17.06 -3.21
C ASN A 457 2.23 -17.06 -4.12
N PRO A 458 2.33 -17.55 -5.38
CA PRO A 458 1.21 -17.51 -6.32
C PRO A 458 0.07 -18.43 -5.85
N GLY A 459 -1.16 -17.90 -5.84
CA GLY A 459 -2.35 -18.63 -5.39
C GLY A 459 -2.39 -18.95 -3.90
N ALA A 460 -1.44 -18.44 -3.12
CA ALA A 460 -1.44 -18.59 -1.67
C ALA A 460 -2.49 -17.69 -1.02
N TYR A 461 -2.90 -18.08 0.19
CA TYR A 461 -3.68 -17.21 1.07
C TYR A 461 -2.82 -16.74 2.24
N VAL A 462 -3.00 -15.49 2.66
CA VAL A 462 -2.30 -14.90 3.79
C VAL A 462 -3.31 -14.41 4.80
N HIS A 463 -3.32 -15.05 5.97
CA HIS A 463 -4.08 -14.59 7.12
C HIS A 463 -3.28 -13.53 7.86
N LEU A 464 -3.87 -12.35 8.09
CA LEU A 464 -3.15 -11.19 8.62
C LEU A 464 -3.62 -10.87 10.04
N GLU A 465 -2.66 -10.59 10.91
CA GLU A 465 -2.86 -10.07 12.25
C GLU A 465 -2.23 -8.67 12.36
N ARG A 466 -3.00 -7.70 12.87
CA ARG A 466 -2.55 -6.32 13.06
C ARG A 466 -1.79 -6.15 14.38
N ILE A 467 -0.66 -5.45 14.33
CA ILE A 467 0.14 -5.07 15.49
C ILE A 467 0.49 -3.58 15.43
N LYS A 468 0.22 -2.87 16.53
CA LYS A 468 0.54 -1.45 16.62
C LYS A 468 2.06 -1.25 16.73
N SER A 469 2.62 -0.39 15.88
CA SER A 469 4.03 -0.03 15.89
C SER A 469 4.43 0.74 17.17
N SER A 470 5.73 0.87 17.41
CA SER A 470 6.26 1.51 18.62
C SER A 470 7.59 2.19 18.37
N LEU A 471 7.80 3.36 18.97
CA LEU A 471 9.14 3.96 19.12
C LEU A 471 9.95 3.29 20.24
N ILE A 472 9.25 2.69 21.22
CA ILE A 472 9.87 1.85 22.24
C ILE A 472 10.00 0.47 21.62
N TYR A 473 11.08 0.28 20.85
CA TYR A 473 11.39 -0.93 20.09
C TYR A 473 12.85 -1.30 20.32
N ASP A 474 13.08 -2.49 20.90
CA ASP A 474 14.39 -2.95 21.38
C ASP A 474 14.67 -4.38 20.91
N LEU A 475 15.34 -4.49 19.77
CA LEU A 475 15.83 -5.77 19.24
C LEU A 475 17.12 -6.21 19.94
N GLN A 476 17.13 -7.49 20.35
CA GLN A 476 18.34 -8.17 20.86
C GLN A 476 19.49 -8.07 19.86
#